data_AF-A0A7G8YH89-F1
#
_entry.id   AF-A0A7G8YH89-F1
#
_cell.length_a   1.000
_cell.length_b   1.000
_cell.length_c   1.000
_cell.angle_alpha   90.00
_cell.angle_beta   90.00
_cell.angle_gamma   90.00
#
_symmetry.space_group_name_H-M   'P 1'
#
loop_
_entity.id
_entity.type
_entity.pdbx_description
1 polymer ?
#
loop_
_entity_poly.entity_id
_entity_poly.type
_entity_poly.pdbx_seq_one_letter_code
_entity_poly.pdbx_strand_id
1 'polypeptide(L)'
;MIYFFIEDSNEQVKIGRAKDIEKRKKGLQTGNPRKLLLLGWIRTDDDVRLEKEIHRHFSHLRGSGEWFTLDPADILPILKHFDIDGFVGTTDDSFEVIGHDRDGVPEYLGVWNWGDLEWDECCPFCGSFCGMHFQDASSMYHCLNCDTLTTFDFLSHQEEE
;
A
#
# COMPACT_ATOMS: atom_id res chain seq x y z
N MET A 1 -15.07 1.23 -1.46
CA MET A 1 -13.60 1.34 -1.64
C MET A 1 -13.24 0.80 -3.01
N ILE A 2 -12.22 1.37 -3.65
CA ILE A 2 -11.58 0.80 -4.86
C ILE A 2 -10.35 0.02 -4.42
N TYR A 3 -10.14 -1.18 -4.94
CA TYR A 3 -8.96 -1.99 -4.68
C TYR A 3 -8.15 -2.23 -5.96
N PHE A 4 -6.87 -2.50 -5.77
CA PHE A 4 -5.93 -2.93 -6.81
C PHE A 4 -5.28 -4.23 -6.35
N PHE A 5 -5.65 -5.36 -6.97
CA PHE A 5 -5.00 -6.65 -6.71
C PHE A 5 -4.08 -7.02 -7.86
N ILE A 6 -2.86 -7.44 -7.57
CA ILE A 6 -1.91 -7.94 -8.57
C ILE A 6 -1.75 -9.46 -8.45
N GLU A 7 -1.61 -10.13 -9.59
CA GLU A 7 -1.16 -11.53 -9.61
C GLU A 7 0.35 -11.61 -9.38
N ASP A 8 0.77 -12.58 -8.56
CA ASP A 8 2.18 -12.80 -8.19
C ASP A 8 3.12 -13.13 -9.37
N SER A 9 2.60 -13.48 -10.54
CA SER A 9 3.43 -14.01 -11.65
C SER A 9 3.37 -13.22 -12.96
N ASN A 10 2.49 -12.21 -13.12
CA ASN A 10 2.09 -11.75 -14.46
C ASN A 10 1.81 -10.24 -14.65
N GLU A 11 2.14 -9.34 -13.71
CA GLU A 11 1.84 -7.88 -13.82
C GLU A 11 0.38 -7.60 -14.24
N GLN A 12 -0.53 -8.50 -13.88
CA GLN A 12 -1.96 -8.35 -14.13
C GLN A 12 -2.60 -7.76 -12.89
N VAL A 13 -3.10 -6.54 -13.03
CA VAL A 13 -3.79 -5.82 -11.96
C VAL A 13 -5.29 -5.86 -12.20
N LYS A 14 -6.02 -6.40 -11.22
CA LYS A 14 -7.47 -6.29 -11.13
C LYS A 14 -7.85 -5.01 -10.39
N ILE A 15 -8.64 -4.18 -11.06
CA ILE A 15 -9.19 -2.97 -10.47
C ILE A 15 -10.68 -3.18 -10.24
N GLY A 16 -11.13 -3.08 -8.99
CA GLY A 16 -12.55 -3.21 -8.69
C GLY A 16 -12.95 -2.56 -7.39
N ARG A 17 -14.24 -2.68 -7.06
CA ARG A 17 -14.80 -2.13 -5.81
C ARG A 17 -15.17 -3.19 -4.78
N ALA A 18 -14.99 -2.85 -3.51
CA ALA A 18 -15.38 -3.70 -2.38
C ALA A 18 -15.83 -2.88 -1.16
N LYS A 19 -16.71 -3.50 -0.36
CA LYS A 19 -17.01 -3.07 1.02
C LYS A 19 -16.04 -3.67 2.04
N ASP A 20 -15.48 -4.82 1.72
CA ASP A 20 -14.52 -5.56 2.53
C ASP A 20 -13.51 -6.19 1.56
N ILE A 21 -12.30 -5.63 1.57
CA ILE A 21 -11.23 -5.97 0.62
C ILE A 21 -10.72 -7.39 0.88
N GLU A 22 -10.55 -7.78 2.14
CA GLU A 22 -10.04 -9.11 2.50
C GLU A 22 -11.03 -10.21 2.17
N LYS A 23 -12.32 -10.01 2.46
CA LYS A 23 -13.37 -10.94 2.05
C LYS A 23 -13.45 -11.04 0.53
N ARG A 24 -13.30 -9.91 -0.17
CA ARG A 24 -13.30 -9.88 -1.64
C ARG A 24 -12.10 -10.62 -2.22
N LYS A 25 -10.90 -10.41 -1.67
CA LYS A 25 -9.66 -11.10 -2.04
C LYS A 25 -9.82 -12.61 -1.89
N LYS A 26 -10.29 -13.09 -0.74
CA LYS A 26 -10.56 -14.52 -0.49
C LYS A 26 -11.55 -15.09 -1.51
N GLY A 27 -12.65 -14.38 -1.79
CA GLY A 27 -13.64 -14.82 -2.77
C GLY A 27 -13.14 -14.82 -4.23
N LEU A 28 -12.23 -13.94 -4.60
CA LEU A 28 -11.59 -13.96 -5.91
C LEU A 28 -10.54 -15.07 -6.00
N GLN A 29 -9.79 -15.30 -4.92
CA GLN A 29 -8.75 -16.32 -4.84
C GLN A 29 -9.30 -17.74 -5.05
N THR A 30 -10.54 -18.04 -4.63
CA THR A 30 -11.12 -19.39 -4.85
C THR A 30 -11.24 -19.76 -6.33
N GLY A 31 -11.36 -18.78 -7.22
CA GLY A 31 -11.45 -18.97 -8.67
C GLY A 31 -10.18 -18.58 -9.43
N ASN A 32 -9.16 -18.04 -8.75
CA ASN A 32 -7.90 -17.67 -9.36
C ASN A 32 -6.78 -18.60 -8.85
N PRO A 33 -6.13 -19.41 -9.71
CA PRO A 33 -5.03 -20.27 -9.28
C PRO A 33 -3.76 -19.49 -8.89
N ARG A 34 -3.61 -18.22 -9.33
CA ARG A 34 -2.48 -17.36 -9.00
C ARG A 34 -2.74 -16.59 -7.71
N LYS A 35 -1.70 -16.37 -6.90
CA LYS A 35 -1.86 -15.67 -5.63
C LYS A 35 -2.17 -14.21 -5.91
N LEU A 36 -3.21 -13.69 -5.25
CA LEU A 36 -3.57 -12.28 -5.31
C LEU A 36 -2.87 -11.53 -4.18
N LEU A 37 -2.13 -10.49 -4.54
CA LEU A 37 -1.50 -9.56 -3.62
C LEU A 37 -2.21 -8.21 -3.69
N LEU A 38 -2.31 -7.50 -2.57
CA LEU A 38 -2.94 -6.19 -2.50
C LEU A 38 -1.88 -5.12 -2.78
N LEU A 39 -2.01 -4.41 -3.90
CA LEU A 39 -1.17 -3.25 -4.19
C LEU A 39 -1.59 -2.06 -3.32
N GLY A 40 -2.89 -1.85 -3.21
CA GLY A 40 -3.44 -0.71 -2.47
C GLY A 40 -4.94 -0.57 -2.66
N TRP A 41 -5.51 0.44 -2.01
CA TRP A 41 -6.92 0.76 -2.09
C TRP A 41 -7.20 2.24 -1.87
N ILE A 42 -8.40 2.66 -2.25
CA ILE A 42 -8.89 4.03 -2.08
C ILE A 42 -10.23 3.99 -1.34
N ARG A 43 -10.32 4.79 -0.27
CA ARG A 43 -11.58 5.08 0.41
C ARG A 43 -12.28 6.21 -0.35
N THR A 44 -13.56 6.02 -0.65
CA THR A 44 -14.36 7.01 -1.37
C THR A 44 -15.85 6.75 -1.14
N ASP A 45 -16.63 7.82 -1.16
CA ASP A 45 -18.09 7.76 -1.08
C ASP A 45 -18.76 7.48 -2.44
N ASP A 46 -18.04 7.64 -3.56
CA ASP A 46 -18.53 7.42 -4.92
C ASP A 46 -17.66 6.40 -5.67
N ASP A 47 -17.68 5.16 -5.17
CA ASP A 47 -16.89 4.06 -5.73
C ASP A 47 -17.30 3.70 -7.18
N VAL A 48 -18.57 3.91 -7.55
CA VAL A 48 -19.06 3.63 -8.90
C VAL A 48 -18.44 4.58 -9.93
N ARG A 49 -18.45 5.88 -9.63
CA ARG A 49 -17.86 6.87 -10.54
C ARG A 49 -16.35 6.70 -10.62
N LEU A 50 -15.69 6.55 -9.48
CA LEU A 50 -14.23 6.44 -9.42
C LEU A 50 -13.71 5.19 -10.14
N GLU A 51 -14.34 4.02 -9.94
CA GLU A 51 -14.00 2.79 -10.66
C GLU A 51 -14.06 3.01 -12.18
N LYS A 52 -15.13 3.65 -12.66
CA LYS A 52 -15.34 3.93 -14.09
C LYS A 52 -14.32 4.93 -14.64
N GLU A 53 -13.85 5.87 -13.84
CA GLU A 53 -12.82 6.83 -14.23
C GLU A 53 -11.45 6.16 -14.35
N ILE A 54 -11.04 5.38 -13.35
CA ILE A 54 -9.78 4.63 -13.35
C ILE A 54 -9.75 3.62 -14.50
N HIS A 55 -10.86 2.89 -14.72
CA HIS A 55 -11.00 1.96 -15.84
C HIS A 55 -10.87 2.65 -17.20
N ARG A 56 -11.34 3.89 -17.32
CA ARG A 56 -11.21 4.69 -18.55
C ARG A 56 -9.78 5.18 -18.72
N HIS A 57 -9.14 5.60 -17.63
CA HIS A 57 -7.75 6.03 -17.64
C HIS A 57 -6.83 4.92 -18.17
N PHE A 58 -7.00 3.69 -17.68
CA PHE A 58 -6.23 2.51 -18.10
C PHE A 58 -6.85 1.71 -19.23
N SER A 59 -7.82 2.24 -19.99
CA SER A 59 -8.52 1.46 -21.01
C SER A 59 -7.59 0.93 -22.11
N HIS A 60 -6.47 1.63 -22.35
CA HIS A 60 -5.44 1.26 -23.32
C HIS A 60 -4.59 0.06 -22.89
N LEU A 61 -4.61 -0.29 -21.59
CA LEU A 61 -3.91 -1.43 -20.99
C LEU A 61 -4.86 -2.53 -20.53
N ARG A 62 -6.15 -2.41 -20.89
CA ARG A 62 -7.18 -3.37 -20.48
C ARG A 62 -6.97 -4.72 -21.18
N GLY A 63 -6.86 -5.77 -20.39
CA GLY A 63 -6.92 -7.15 -20.82
C GLY A 63 -8.36 -7.67 -20.83
N SER A 64 -8.62 -8.76 -20.12
CA SER A 64 -9.96 -9.36 -20.06
C SER A 64 -10.78 -8.81 -18.89
N GLY A 65 -11.94 -8.22 -19.18
CA GLY A 65 -12.87 -7.72 -18.16
C GLY A 65 -12.30 -6.56 -17.34
N GLU A 66 -12.04 -6.82 -16.05
CA GLU A 66 -11.53 -5.85 -15.07
C GLU A 66 -10.02 -6.00 -14.80
N TRP A 67 -9.32 -6.75 -15.66
CA TRP A 67 -7.88 -6.99 -15.57
C TRP A 67 -7.12 -6.09 -16.54
N PHE A 68 -6.00 -5.54 -16.08
CA PHE A 68 -5.16 -4.59 -16.79
C PHE A 68 -3.69 -5.00 -16.67
N THR A 69 -2.92 -4.82 -17.74
CA THR A 69 -1.47 -5.01 -17.72
C THR A 69 -0.83 -3.73 -17.20
N LEU A 70 -0.50 -3.69 -15.91
CA LEU A 70 0.00 -2.49 -15.22
C LEU A 70 1.18 -2.85 -14.33
N ASP A 71 2.17 -1.96 -14.29
CA ASP A 71 3.22 -2.01 -13.30
C ASP A 71 2.69 -1.45 -11.96
N PRO A 72 3.07 -2.00 -10.80
CA PRO A 72 2.78 -1.39 -9.51
C PRO A 72 3.04 0.13 -9.47
N ALA A 73 4.12 0.60 -10.09
CA ALA A 73 4.48 2.01 -10.18
C ALA A 73 3.43 2.86 -10.90
N ASP A 74 2.60 2.30 -11.79
CA ASP A 74 1.49 3.00 -12.44
C ASP A 74 0.35 3.31 -11.46
N ILE A 75 0.21 2.50 -10.40
CA ILE A 75 -0.85 2.63 -9.38
C ILE A 75 -0.46 3.64 -8.30
N LEU A 76 0.84 3.73 -7.98
CA LEU A 76 1.34 4.56 -6.88
C LEU A 76 0.90 6.05 -6.98
N PRO A 77 1.00 6.73 -8.14
CA PRO A 77 0.55 8.12 -8.27
C PRO A 77 -0.95 8.30 -8.04
N ILE A 78 -1.76 7.29 -8.38
CA ILE A 78 -3.20 7.33 -8.13
C ILE A 78 -3.45 7.26 -6.63
N LEU A 79 -2.81 6.33 -5.91
CA LEU A 79 -2.98 6.23 -4.47
C LEU A 79 -2.53 7.50 -3.75
N LYS A 80 -1.34 8.03 -4.11
CA LYS A 80 -0.81 9.30 -3.58
C LYS A 80 -1.78 10.47 -3.80
N HIS A 81 -2.49 10.52 -4.93
CA HIS A 81 -3.46 11.58 -5.23
C HIS A 81 -4.63 11.63 -4.22
N PHE A 82 -4.97 10.51 -3.59
CA PHE A 82 -6.05 10.43 -2.59
C PHE A 82 -5.58 10.68 -1.16
N ASP A 83 -4.28 10.91 -0.93
CA ASP A 83 -3.72 11.33 0.36
C ASP A 83 -4.21 10.43 1.52
N ILE A 84 -4.83 10.98 2.56
CA ILE A 84 -5.37 10.22 3.70
C ILE A 84 -6.34 9.08 3.31
N ASP A 85 -6.97 9.17 2.14
CA ASP A 85 -7.90 8.18 1.60
C ASP A 85 -7.26 7.21 0.60
N GLY A 86 -5.99 7.40 0.26
CA GLY A 86 -5.18 6.47 -0.52
C GLY A 86 -4.33 5.58 0.37
N PHE A 87 -4.25 4.29 0.04
CA PHE A 87 -3.57 3.32 0.86
C PHE A 87 -2.75 2.33 0.03
N VAL A 88 -1.56 1.97 0.50
CA VAL A 88 -0.81 0.80 0.02
C VAL A 88 -1.17 -0.46 0.80
N GLY A 89 -1.06 -1.62 0.16
CA GLY A 89 -1.02 -2.90 0.86
C GLY A 89 0.27 -3.01 1.67
N THR A 90 0.15 -2.94 3.00
CA THR A 90 1.30 -3.08 3.91
C THR A 90 1.85 -4.50 3.88
N THR A 91 3.15 -4.64 4.10
CA THR A 91 3.77 -5.93 4.41
C THR A 91 3.52 -6.28 5.88
N ASP A 92 3.30 -7.57 6.19
CA ASP A 92 3.16 -8.01 7.58
C ASP A 92 4.49 -7.83 8.35
N ASP A 93 5.61 -7.78 7.62
CA ASP A 93 6.99 -7.74 8.10
C ASP A 93 7.64 -6.35 7.93
N SER A 94 6.83 -5.28 7.81
CA SER A 94 7.35 -3.90 7.72
C SER A 94 8.29 -3.61 8.90
N PHE A 95 9.46 -3.03 8.62
CA PHE A 95 10.54 -2.75 9.60
C PHE A 95 11.39 -3.94 10.06
N GLU A 96 11.28 -5.11 9.43
CA GLU A 96 12.30 -6.15 9.63
C GLU A 96 13.62 -5.74 8.99
N VAL A 97 14.73 -5.98 9.69
CA VAL A 97 16.08 -5.75 9.15
C VAL A 97 16.38 -6.81 8.10
N ILE A 98 16.59 -6.37 6.85
CA ILE A 98 16.91 -7.23 5.71
C ILE A 98 18.40 -7.28 5.40
N GLY A 99 19.18 -6.34 5.96
CA GLY A 99 20.60 -6.22 5.68
C GLY A 99 21.25 -5.12 6.49
N HIS A 100 22.54 -4.93 6.25
CA HIS A 100 23.29 -3.77 6.72
C HIS A 100 24.10 -3.23 5.54
N ASP A 101 24.16 -1.92 5.41
CA ASP A 101 24.99 -1.28 4.40
C ASP A 101 26.50 -1.39 4.73
N ARG A 102 27.35 -0.75 3.92
CA ARG A 102 28.81 -0.81 4.10
C ARG A 102 29.30 -0.15 5.39
N ASP A 103 28.52 0.78 5.93
CA ASP A 103 28.85 1.54 7.13
C ASP A 103 28.22 0.91 8.38
N GLY A 104 27.52 -0.23 8.22
CA GLY A 104 26.87 -0.96 9.30
C GLY A 104 25.50 -0.40 9.68
N VAL A 105 24.89 0.42 8.82
CA VAL A 105 23.54 0.94 9.03
C VAL A 105 22.52 -0.13 8.60
N PRO A 106 21.55 -0.49 9.45
CA PRO A 106 20.53 -1.47 9.11
C PRO A 106 19.67 -1.02 7.92
N GLU A 107 19.45 -1.92 6.96
CA GLU A 107 18.46 -1.78 5.89
C GLU A 107 17.17 -2.48 6.31
N TYR A 108 16.03 -1.81 6.14
CA TYR A 108 14.73 -2.29 6.59
C TYR A 108 13.81 -2.69 5.43
N LEU A 109 12.95 -3.67 5.65
CA LEU A 109 11.87 -3.98 4.72
C LEU A 109 10.86 -2.82 4.69
N GLY A 110 10.66 -2.25 3.50
CA GLY A 110 9.73 -1.14 3.27
C GLY A 110 8.25 -1.51 3.49
N VAL A 111 7.43 -0.47 3.61
CA VAL A 111 5.97 -0.59 3.83
C VAL A 111 5.27 -1.26 2.64
N TRP A 112 5.81 -1.10 1.43
CA TRP A 112 5.20 -1.55 0.19
C TRP A 112 6.14 -2.47 -0.57
N ASN A 113 5.65 -3.65 -1.01
CA ASN A 113 6.49 -4.66 -1.65
C ASN A 113 7.11 -4.22 -3.00
N TRP A 114 6.61 -3.14 -3.60
CA TRP A 114 6.92 -2.76 -4.97
C TRP A 114 7.66 -1.42 -5.09
N GLY A 115 8.03 -0.82 -3.96
CA GLY A 115 8.81 0.42 -3.97
C GLY A 115 9.03 0.94 -2.55
N ASP A 116 10.09 1.73 -2.42
CA ASP A 116 10.45 2.35 -1.15
C ASP A 116 9.53 3.54 -0.89
N LEU A 117 8.90 3.53 0.29
CA LEU A 117 8.07 4.62 0.78
C LEU A 117 8.56 4.97 2.17
N GLU A 118 8.85 6.25 2.34
CA GLU A 118 9.21 6.79 3.64
C GLU A 118 7.97 6.87 4.53
N TRP A 119 8.19 6.76 5.84
CA TRP A 119 7.21 6.94 6.89
C TRP A 119 6.44 8.28 6.85
N ASP A 120 7.03 9.34 6.31
CA ASP A 120 6.35 10.63 6.09
C ASP A 120 5.54 10.67 4.79
N GLU A 121 5.84 9.79 3.82
CA GLU A 121 5.01 9.59 2.63
C GLU A 121 3.82 8.67 2.90
N CYS A 122 4.00 7.64 3.75
CA CYS A 122 2.99 6.64 4.02
C CYS A 122 3.09 6.12 5.45
N CYS A 123 1.95 6.08 6.15
CA CYS A 123 1.89 5.47 7.47
C CYS A 123 2.20 3.97 7.37
N PRO A 124 3.23 3.47 8.04
CA PRO A 124 3.67 2.09 7.91
C PRO A 124 2.73 1.08 8.57
N PHE A 125 1.87 1.56 9.49
CA PHE A 125 0.95 0.70 10.25
C PHE A 125 -0.38 0.48 9.55
N CYS A 126 -0.81 1.43 8.70
CA CYS A 126 -2.10 1.33 8.01
C CYS A 126 -2.01 1.51 6.50
N GLY A 127 -0.85 1.89 5.96
CA GLY A 127 -0.62 2.10 4.54
C GLY A 127 -1.14 3.43 3.99
N SER A 128 -1.69 4.32 4.82
CA SER A 128 -2.30 5.59 4.36
C SER A 128 -1.24 6.60 3.89
N PHE A 129 -1.51 7.29 2.77
CA PHE A 129 -0.64 8.35 2.25
C PHE A 129 -0.69 9.67 3.03
N CYS A 130 -1.39 9.74 4.18
CA CYS A 130 -1.20 10.86 5.10
C CYS A 130 0.17 10.83 5.79
N GLY A 131 0.90 9.71 5.75
CA GLY A 131 2.17 9.57 6.43
C GLY A 131 2.07 9.62 7.95
N MET A 132 3.23 9.80 8.58
CA MET A 132 3.41 10.02 10.01
C MET A 132 3.81 11.48 10.27
N HIS A 133 3.08 12.17 11.14
CA HIS A 133 3.33 13.56 11.47
C HIS A 133 4.00 13.71 12.83
N PHE A 134 5.11 14.44 12.89
CA PHE A 134 5.78 14.74 14.15
C PHE A 134 4.98 15.76 14.99
N GLN A 135 4.90 15.53 16.29
CA GLN A 135 4.26 16.40 17.26
C GLN A 135 5.27 16.86 18.31
N ASP A 136 5.62 18.16 18.29
CA ASP A 136 6.64 18.75 19.17
C ASP A 136 6.33 18.57 20.67
N ALA A 137 5.05 18.72 21.06
CA ALA A 137 4.64 18.70 22.46
C ALA A 137 4.85 17.34 23.14
N SER A 138 4.74 16.26 22.38
CA SER A 138 4.97 14.88 22.85
C SER A 138 6.32 14.33 22.40
N SER A 139 6.99 14.97 21.43
CA SER A 139 8.15 14.41 20.71
C SER A 139 7.84 13.04 20.11
N MET A 140 6.63 12.86 19.57
CA MET A 140 6.16 11.61 18.98
C MET A 140 5.64 11.83 17.56
N TYR A 141 5.68 10.78 16.76
CA TYR A 141 5.02 10.71 15.46
C TYR A 141 3.61 10.14 15.62
N HIS A 142 2.66 10.70 14.87
CA HIS A 142 1.27 10.26 14.86
C HIS A 142 0.71 10.13 13.45
N CYS A 143 -0.13 9.13 13.23
CA CYS A 143 -0.90 9.00 11.99
C CYS A 143 -2.29 9.62 12.14
N LEU A 144 -2.69 10.49 11.21
CA LEU A 144 -4.03 11.10 11.22
C LEU A 144 -5.15 10.14 10.80
N ASN A 145 -4.81 8.99 10.19
CA ASN A 145 -5.79 8.01 9.75
C ASN A 145 -6.05 6.89 10.77
N CYS A 146 -4.99 6.34 11.38
CA CYS A 146 -5.11 5.18 12.29
C CYS A 146 -4.79 5.49 13.76
N ASP A 147 -4.53 6.76 14.08
CA ASP A 147 -4.20 7.25 15.44
C ASP A 147 -2.98 6.59 16.08
N THR A 148 -2.17 5.84 15.31
CA THR A 148 -0.94 5.24 15.82
C THR A 148 0.01 6.35 16.29
N LEU A 149 0.55 6.18 17.49
CA LEU A 149 1.53 7.06 18.13
C LEU A 149 2.81 6.27 18.39
N THR A 150 3.96 6.78 17.93
CA THR A 150 5.25 6.11 18.10
C THR A 150 6.40 7.11 18.07
N THR A 151 7.51 6.78 18.71
CA THR A 151 8.78 7.54 18.64
C THR A 151 9.73 7.00 17.56
N PHE A 152 9.45 5.80 17.02
CA PHE A 152 10.34 5.03 16.15
C PHE A 152 11.68 4.64 16.78
N ASP A 153 11.83 4.76 18.10
CA ASP A 153 13.05 4.37 18.82
C ASP A 153 13.42 2.89 18.59
N PHE A 154 12.45 2.02 18.28
CA PHE A 154 12.69 0.62 17.94
C PHE A 154 13.54 0.44 16.67
N LEU A 155 13.62 1.43 15.79
CA LEU A 155 14.54 1.45 14.64
C LEU A 155 15.97 1.83 15.06
N SER A 156 16.16 2.43 16.23
CA SER A 156 17.50 2.77 16.75
C SER A 156 18.09 1.70 17.68
N HIS A 157 17.26 0.79 18.22
CA HIS A 157 17.65 -0.15 19.27
C HIS A 157 18.02 -1.56 18.79
N GLN A 158 18.09 -1.82 17.48
CA GLN A 158 18.59 -3.10 16.95
C GLN A 158 20.10 -3.07 16.63
N GLU A 159 20.83 -2.07 17.14
CA GLU A 159 22.28 -1.90 16.98
C GLU A 159 23.15 -2.81 17.89
N GLU A 160 22.57 -3.65 18.77
CA GLU A 160 23.34 -4.27 19.89
C GLU A 160 23.23 -5.80 20.14
N GLU A 161 22.80 -6.66 19.20
CA GLU A 161 22.94 -8.14 19.38
C GLU A 161 23.79 -8.86 18.32
#